data_AF-A0A3D5B1B6-F1
#
_entry.id   AF-A0A3D5B1B6-F1
#
_cell.length_a   1.000
_cell.length_b   1.000
_cell.length_c   1.000
_cell.angle_alpha   90.00
_cell.angle_beta   90.00
_cell.angle_gamma   90.00
#
_symmetry.space_group_name_H-M   'P 1'
#
loop_
_entity.id
_entity.type
_entity.pdbx_description
1 polymer ?
#
loop_
_entity_poly.entity_id
_entity_poly.type
_entity_poly.pdbx_seq_one_letter_code
_entity_poly.pdbx_strand_id
1 'polypeptide(L)'
;MSLPFTLLILINFLWTAYLTFLFYRKIISKNSATPQNNSSHDFSEIQKNLDQLTSQTKNSVSNIGLVRFNPFDDMGGDQSFALALLDQHKSGVIITSLHTRENTRIFAKPVKNGEGQSISLSKDEKLAIVKAIKD
;
A
#
# COMPACT_ATOMS: atom_id res chain seq x y z
N MET A 1 36.04 62.53 41.33
CA MET A 1 35.06 61.49 40.96
C MET A 1 35.34 60.29 41.87
N SER A 2 34.37 59.87 42.69
CA SER A 2 34.62 58.98 43.83
C SER A 2 34.85 57.53 43.39
N LEU A 3 36.06 57.00 43.66
CA LEU A 3 36.46 55.59 43.56
C LEU A 3 35.39 54.54 43.97
N PRO A 4 34.55 54.76 45.00
CA PRO A 4 33.48 53.80 45.33
C PRO A 4 32.41 53.64 44.23
N PHE A 5 32.12 54.70 43.46
CA PHE A 5 31.06 54.65 42.45
C PHE A 5 31.47 53.82 41.22
N THR A 6 32.74 53.88 40.84
CA THR A 6 33.29 53.08 39.72
C THR A 6 33.31 51.58 40.03
N LEU A 7 33.51 51.21 41.30
CA LEU A 7 33.54 49.80 41.74
C LEU A 7 32.15 49.15 41.63
N LEU A 8 31.10 49.89 41.99
CA LEU A 8 29.70 49.46 41.90
C LEU A 8 29.25 49.17 40.46
N ILE A 9 29.67 50.03 39.52
CA ILE A 9 29.36 49.85 38.09
C ILE A 9 30.00 48.57 37.55
N LEU A 10 31.24 48.29 37.94
CA LEU A 10 32.00 47.13 37.49
C LEU A 10 31.39 45.81 37.98
N ILE A 11 30.92 45.79 39.23
CA ILE A 11 30.17 44.67 39.81
C ILE A 11 28.84 44.43 39.08
N ASN A 12 28.11 45.49 38.73
CA ASN A 12 26.86 45.36 38.01
C ASN A 12 27.08 44.80 36.59
N PHE A 13 28.13 45.25 35.91
CA PHE A 13 28.50 44.78 34.58
C PHE A 13 28.93 43.30 34.58
N LEU A 14 29.69 42.88 35.59
CA LEU A 14 30.07 41.47 35.77
C LEU A 14 28.84 40.59 36.04
N TRP A 15 27.91 41.07 36.85
CA TRP A 15 26.67 40.35 37.18
C TRP A 15 25.77 40.18 35.95
N THR A 16 25.58 41.24 35.16
CA THR A 16 24.77 41.19 33.93
C THR A 16 25.44 40.33 32.85
N ALA A 17 26.76 40.40 32.70
CA ALA A 17 27.50 39.53 31.80
C ALA A 17 27.38 38.05 32.20
N TYR A 18 27.47 37.74 33.50
CA TYR A 18 27.30 36.39 34.02
C TYR A 18 25.89 35.84 33.79
N LEU A 19 24.85 36.64 34.09
CA LEU A 19 23.46 36.30 33.79
C LEU A 19 23.24 36.05 32.31
N THR A 20 23.77 36.93 31.46
CA THR A 20 23.66 36.81 30.00
C THR A 20 24.32 35.53 29.51
N PHE A 21 25.51 35.18 30.04
CA PHE A 21 26.21 33.95 29.71
C PHE A 21 25.44 32.70 30.13
N LEU A 22 24.88 32.67 31.34
CA LEU A 22 24.04 31.56 31.81
C LEU A 22 22.78 31.41 30.96
N PHE A 23 22.13 32.51 30.58
CA PHE A 23 20.93 32.51 29.75
C PHE A 23 21.25 32.02 28.33
N TYR A 24 22.36 32.48 27.75
CA TYR A 24 22.85 32.05 26.44
C TYR A 24 23.16 30.54 26.42
N ARG A 25 23.85 30.03 27.45
CA ARG A 25 24.13 28.59 27.61
C ARG A 25 22.85 27.76 27.73
N LYS A 26 21.82 28.26 28.45
CA LYS A 26 20.53 27.57 28.63
C LYS A 26 19.71 27.52 27.34
N ILE A 27 19.71 28.60 26.55
CA ILE A 27 19.02 28.65 25.25
C ILE A 27 19.66 27.68 24.25
N ILE A 28 20.99 27.65 24.18
CA ILE A 28 21.72 26.74 23.28
C ILE A 28 21.51 25.28 23.67
N SER A 29 21.56 24.95 24.97
CA SER A 29 21.33 23.58 25.46
C SER A 29 19.92 23.06 25.16
N LYS A 30 18.90 23.94 25.16
CA LYS A 30 17.51 23.55 24.91
C LYS A 30 17.23 23.31 23.43
N ASN A 31 17.94 24.00 22.53
CA ASN A 31 17.83 23.79 21.08
C ASN A 31 18.61 22.57 20.59
N SER A 32 19.64 22.13 21.32
CA SER A 32 20.41 20.92 20.99
C SER A 32 19.76 19.61 21.50
N ALA A 33 18.75 19.70 22.37
CA ALA A 33 18.05 18.54 22.92
C ALA A 33 16.63 18.47 22.34
N THR A 34 16.45 17.61 21.32
CA THR A 34 15.22 17.24 20.55
C THR A 34 14.90 18.10 19.32
N PRO A 35 14.67 17.49 18.11
CA PRO A 35 13.90 16.26 17.90
C PRO A 35 14.53 15.28 16.88
N GLN A 36 15.41 14.37 17.31
CA GLN A 36 15.88 13.29 16.41
C GLN A 36 15.15 11.95 16.65
N ASN A 37 14.37 11.85 17.73
CA ASN A 37 13.64 10.63 18.11
C ASN A 37 12.24 10.51 17.50
N ASN A 38 11.60 11.61 17.08
CA ASN A 38 10.24 11.57 16.54
C ASN A 38 10.23 11.17 15.06
N SER A 39 11.18 11.69 14.27
CA SER A 39 11.25 11.44 12.83
C SER A 39 11.58 9.98 12.49
N SER A 40 12.39 9.30 13.32
CA SER A 40 12.71 7.88 13.14
C SER A 40 11.53 6.98 13.50
N HIS A 41 10.79 7.32 14.56
CA HIS A 41 9.59 6.61 14.96
C HIS A 41 8.49 6.74 13.90
N ASP A 42 8.20 7.97 13.44
CA ASP A 42 7.23 8.23 12.37
C ASP A 42 7.61 7.51 11.07
N PHE A 43 8.89 7.52 10.69
CA PHE A 43 9.36 6.79 9.51
C PHE A 43 9.17 5.28 9.64
N SER A 44 9.45 4.71 10.83
CA SER A 44 9.25 3.28 11.08
C SER A 44 7.77 2.88 11.07
N GLU A 45 6.89 3.76 11.54
CA GLU A 45 5.44 3.54 11.54
C GLU A 45 4.86 3.64 10.13
N ILE A 46 5.32 4.61 9.34
CA ILE A 46 5.00 4.72 7.92
C ILE A 46 5.46 3.47 7.17
N GLN A 47 6.68 3.00 7.39
CA GLN A 47 7.19 1.78 6.76
C GLN A 47 6.33 0.57 7.10
N LYS A 48 5.97 0.39 8.38
CA LYS A 48 5.10 -0.70 8.82
C LYS A 48 3.72 -0.65 8.16
N ASN A 49 3.15 0.55 8.05
CA ASN A 49 1.86 0.73 7.38
C ASN A 49 1.98 0.41 5.89
N LEU A 50 3.04 0.86 5.21
CA LEU A 50 3.31 0.54 3.81
C LEU A 50 3.49 -0.97 3.58
N ASP A 51 4.20 -1.66 4.47
CA ASP A 51 4.37 -3.11 4.40
C ASP A 51 3.04 -3.84 4.57
N GLN A 52 2.21 -3.37 5.52
CA GLN A 52 0.87 -3.91 5.74
C GLN A 52 -0.04 -3.69 4.52
N LEU A 53 -0.08 -2.48 3.98
CA LEU A 53 -0.81 -2.15 2.75
C LEU A 53 -0.35 -3.03 1.58
N THR A 54 0.96 -3.12 1.37
CA THR A 54 1.55 -3.94 0.30
C THR A 54 1.18 -5.42 0.46
N SER A 55 1.18 -5.94 1.70
CA SER A 55 0.76 -7.32 1.97
C SER A 55 -0.71 -7.58 1.67
N GLN A 56 -1.59 -6.61 1.97
CA GLN A 56 -3.01 -6.71 1.69
C GLN A 56 -3.30 -6.62 0.19
N THR A 57 -2.58 -5.76 -0.54
CA THR A 57 -2.73 -5.61 -2.00
C THR A 57 -2.31 -6.87 -2.75
N LYS A 58 -1.32 -7.63 -2.28
CA LYS A 58 -0.86 -8.87 -2.95
C LYS A 58 -1.96 -9.92 -3.13
N ASN A 59 -2.89 -10.01 -2.16
CA ASN A 59 -4.01 -10.96 -2.18
C ASN A 59 -5.30 -10.35 -2.77
N SER A 60 -5.24 -9.09 -3.20
CA SER A 60 -6.38 -8.43 -3.84
C SER A 60 -6.48 -8.78 -5.32
N VAL A 61 -7.70 -8.81 -5.85
CA VAL A 61 -7.93 -9.01 -7.28
C VAL A 61 -7.29 -7.85 -8.05
N SER A 62 -6.29 -8.18 -8.85
CA SER A 62 -5.49 -7.22 -9.63
C SER A 62 -5.42 -7.59 -11.10
N ASN A 63 -5.59 -8.87 -11.41
CA ASN A 63 -5.49 -9.44 -12.74
C ASN A 63 -6.88 -9.89 -13.19
N ILE A 64 -7.45 -9.23 -14.22
CA ILE A 64 -8.82 -9.45 -14.67
C ILE A 64 -8.83 -9.80 -16.15
N GLY A 65 -9.48 -10.90 -16.52
CA GLY A 65 -9.56 -11.33 -17.92
C GLY A 65 -10.97 -11.75 -18.28
N LEU A 66 -11.54 -11.12 -19.32
CA LEU A 66 -12.85 -11.46 -19.85
C LEU A 66 -12.73 -11.98 -21.29
N VAL A 67 -13.31 -13.16 -21.51
CA VAL A 67 -13.49 -13.78 -22.82
C VAL A 67 -14.96 -14.06 -23.02
N ARG A 68 -15.50 -13.64 -24.16
CA ARG A 68 -16.84 -14.01 -24.61
C ARG A 68 -16.70 -15.09 -25.66
N PHE A 69 -17.60 -16.06 -25.64
CA PHE A 69 -17.58 -17.18 -26.57
C PHE A 69 -18.99 -17.73 -26.80
N ASN A 70 -19.12 -18.59 -27.78
CA ASN A 70 -20.33 -19.35 -28.03
C ASN A 70 -20.06 -20.86 -27.87
N PRO A 71 -20.57 -21.50 -26.79
CA PRO A 71 -20.38 -22.94 -26.57
C PRO A 71 -21.26 -23.81 -27.48
N PHE A 72 -22.24 -23.24 -28.19
CA PHE A 72 -23.20 -23.98 -29.01
C PHE A 72 -23.41 -23.27 -30.36
N ASP A 73 -22.99 -23.91 -31.45
CA ASP A 73 -23.03 -23.32 -32.82
C ASP A 73 -24.44 -22.86 -33.26
N ASP A 74 -25.49 -23.37 -32.62
CA ASP A 74 -26.90 -23.05 -32.94
C ASP A 74 -27.42 -21.77 -32.27
N MET A 75 -26.61 -21.14 -31.41
CA MET A 75 -26.92 -19.89 -30.72
C MET A 75 -26.31 -18.70 -31.47
N GLY A 76 -27.10 -17.67 -31.75
CA GLY A 76 -26.57 -16.44 -32.35
C GLY A 76 -25.72 -15.64 -31.35
N GLY A 77 -24.44 -15.47 -31.66
CA GLY A 77 -23.51 -14.56 -30.98
C GLY A 77 -22.82 -15.10 -29.72
N ASP A 78 -21.84 -14.37 -29.21
CA ASP A 78 -21.04 -14.73 -28.03
C ASP A 78 -21.72 -14.31 -26.72
N GLN A 79 -22.78 -15.02 -26.35
CA GLN A 79 -23.57 -14.73 -25.13
C GLN A 79 -23.02 -15.41 -23.88
N SER A 80 -22.14 -16.40 -24.03
CA SER A 80 -21.43 -17.01 -22.91
C SER A 80 -20.14 -16.26 -22.61
N PHE A 81 -19.62 -16.39 -21.38
CA PHE A 81 -18.38 -15.73 -21.00
C PHE A 81 -17.59 -16.52 -19.96
N ALA A 82 -16.28 -16.28 -19.94
CA ALA A 82 -15.36 -16.70 -18.89
C ALA A 82 -14.66 -15.45 -18.35
N LEU A 83 -14.78 -15.24 -17.04
CA LEU A 83 -14.22 -14.12 -16.30
C LEU A 83 -13.22 -14.65 -15.27
N ALA A 84 -11.94 -14.40 -15.50
CA ALA A 84 -10.88 -14.69 -14.54
C ALA A 84 -10.67 -13.48 -13.61
N LEU A 85 -10.73 -13.71 -12.30
CA LEU A 85 -10.45 -12.74 -11.24
C LEU A 85 -9.31 -13.28 -10.40
N LEU A 86 -8.09 -12.78 -10.63
CA LEU A 86 -6.87 -13.31 -10.05
C LEU A 86 -6.12 -12.22 -9.26
N ASP A 87 -5.40 -12.66 -8.25
CA ASP A 87 -4.45 -11.86 -7.48
C ASP A 87 -3.07 -11.78 -8.17
N GLN A 88 -2.10 -11.13 -7.51
CA GLN A 88 -0.72 -11.02 -8.03
C GLN A 88 0.01 -12.37 -8.09
N HIS A 89 -0.48 -13.37 -7.36
CA HIS A 89 0.00 -14.75 -7.37
C HIS A 89 -0.72 -15.61 -8.42
N LYS A 90 -1.51 -15.00 -9.32
CA LYS A 90 -2.28 -15.68 -10.37
C LYS A 90 -3.27 -16.67 -9.79
N SER A 91 -3.71 -16.46 -8.56
CA SER A 91 -4.64 -17.30 -7.83
C SER A 91 -5.94 -16.54 -7.59
N GLY A 92 -7.06 -17.25 -7.50
CA GLY A 92 -8.36 -16.62 -7.37
C GLY A 92 -9.47 -17.51 -7.89
N VAL A 93 -10.37 -16.94 -8.69
CA VAL A 93 -11.55 -17.64 -9.20
C VAL A 93 -11.76 -17.34 -10.67
N ILE A 94 -12.25 -18.34 -11.39
CA ILE A 94 -12.82 -18.14 -12.72
C ILE A 94 -14.32 -18.39 -12.68
N ILE A 95 -15.07 -17.44 -13.23
CA ILE A 95 -16.52 -17.50 -13.33
C ILE A 95 -16.88 -17.72 -14.80
N THR A 96 -17.58 -18.80 -15.10
CA THR A 96 -17.97 -19.16 -16.44
C THR A 96 -19.48 -19.18 -16.53
N SER A 97 -20.04 -18.37 -17.42
CA SER A 97 -21.46 -18.40 -17.77
C SER A 97 -21.64 -19.11 -19.10
N LEU A 98 -22.47 -20.16 -19.10
CA LEU A 98 -22.93 -20.85 -20.30
C LEU A 98 -24.38 -20.45 -20.55
N HIS A 99 -24.61 -19.73 -21.63
CA HIS A 99 -25.92 -19.30 -22.07
C HIS A 99 -26.48 -20.27 -23.12
N THR A 100 -27.75 -20.66 -22.94
CA THR A 100 -28.55 -21.40 -23.92
C THR A 100 -29.89 -20.68 -24.10
N ARG A 101 -30.63 -21.00 -25.16
CA ARG A 101 -31.99 -20.49 -25.41
C ARG A 101 -32.94 -20.63 -24.22
N GLU A 102 -32.79 -21.71 -23.46
CA GLU A 102 -33.73 -22.08 -22.41
C GLU A 102 -33.26 -21.63 -21.03
N ASN A 103 -31.95 -21.57 -20.79
CA ASN A 103 -31.39 -21.24 -19.49
C ASN A 103 -29.95 -20.70 -19.56
N THR A 104 -29.54 -20.03 -18.49
CA THR A 104 -28.14 -19.66 -18.25
C THR A 104 -27.64 -20.39 -17.02
N ARG A 105 -26.46 -21.00 -17.12
CA ARG A 105 -25.78 -21.64 -15.99
C ARG A 105 -24.48 -20.91 -15.70
N ILE A 106 -24.17 -20.73 -14.43
CA ILE A 106 -22.95 -20.07 -13.98
C ILE A 106 -22.17 -21.05 -13.12
N PHE A 107 -20.88 -21.20 -13.42
CA PHE A 107 -19.94 -22.02 -12.70
C PHE A 107 -18.84 -21.13 -12.13
N ALA A 108 -18.36 -21.47 -10.93
CA ALA A 108 -17.18 -20.85 -10.35
C ALA A 108 -16.18 -21.95 -10.02
N LYS A 109 -14.94 -21.80 -10.51
CA LYS A 109 -13.85 -22.75 -10.23
C LYS A 109 -12.68 -22.02 -9.58
N PRO A 110 -12.04 -22.60 -8.56
CA PRO A 110 -10.84 -22.03 -7.98
C PRO A 110 -9.66 -22.16 -8.95
N VAL A 111 -8.88 -21.08 -9.05
CA VAL A 111 -7.63 -21.02 -9.83
C VAL A 111 -6.47 -20.84 -8.85
N LYS A 112 -5.41 -21.61 -9.03
CA LYS A 112 -4.18 -21.52 -8.26
C LYS A 112 -3.00 -21.47 -9.21
N ASN A 113 -2.15 -20.44 -9.09
CA ASN A 113 -0.97 -20.24 -9.94
C ASN A 113 -1.28 -20.24 -11.45
N GLY A 114 -2.46 -19.77 -11.85
CA GLY A 114 -2.90 -19.75 -13.26
C GLY A 114 -3.48 -21.08 -13.77
N GLU A 115 -3.65 -22.08 -12.91
CA GLU A 115 -4.20 -23.39 -13.26
C GLU A 115 -5.43 -23.74 -12.40
N GLY A 116 -6.30 -24.62 -12.90
CA GLY A 116 -7.42 -25.12 -12.12
C GLY A 116 -6.94 -25.98 -10.96
N GLN A 117 -7.26 -25.62 -9.71
CA GLN A 117 -6.65 -26.24 -8.53
C GLN A 117 -6.94 -27.75 -8.40
N SER A 118 -8.13 -28.19 -8.83
CA SER A 118 -8.55 -29.60 -8.78
C SER A 118 -9.51 -29.98 -9.92
N ILE A 119 -9.70 -29.11 -10.91
CA ILE A 119 -10.71 -29.24 -11.97
C ILE A 119 -10.10 -28.82 -13.29
N SER A 120 -10.39 -29.57 -14.36
CA SER A 120 -9.98 -29.20 -15.71
C SER A 120 -10.70 -27.93 -16.18
N LEU A 121 -9.92 -27.00 -16.73
CA LEU A 121 -10.42 -25.77 -17.32
C LEU A 121 -10.70 -25.96 -18.81
N SER A 122 -11.79 -25.38 -19.30
CA SER A 122 -12.09 -25.31 -20.73
C SER A 122 -11.06 -24.46 -21.48
N LYS A 123 -11.10 -24.51 -22.82
CA LYS A 123 -10.23 -23.67 -23.65
C LYS A 123 -10.50 -22.19 -23.39
N ASP A 124 -11.76 -21.79 -23.33
CA ASP A 124 -12.17 -20.40 -23.09
C ASP A 124 -11.81 -19.92 -21.68
N GLU A 125 -11.94 -20.81 -20.68
CA GLU A 125 -11.50 -20.53 -19.31
C GLU A 125 -9.99 -20.27 -19.24
N LYS A 126 -9.19 -21.11 -19.90
CA LYS A 126 -7.74 -20.91 -20.00
C LYS A 126 -7.39 -19.62 -20.71
N LEU A 127 -8.09 -19.28 -21.79
CA LEU A 127 -7.88 -18.02 -22.51
C LEU A 127 -8.18 -16.81 -21.63
N ALA A 128 -9.23 -16.85 -20.82
CA ALA A 128 -9.54 -15.77 -19.87
C ALA A 128 -8.44 -15.59 -18.83
N ILE A 129 -7.87 -16.68 -18.31
CA ILE A 129 -6.71 -16.63 -17.38
C ILE A 129 -5.48 -16.05 -18.07
N VAL A 130 -5.17 -16.51 -19.30
CA VAL A 130 -4.02 -15.99 -20.06
C VAL A 130 -4.16 -14.48 -20.30
N LYS A 131 -5.37 -14.02 -20.61
CA LYS A 131 -5.66 -12.60 -20.78
C LYS A 131 -5.49 -11.82 -19.47
N ALA A 132 -6.01 -12.34 -18.37
CA ALA A 132 -5.87 -11.74 -17.04
C ALA A 132 -4.40 -11.56 -16.60
N ILE A 133 -3.51 -12.48 -16.99
CA ILE A 133 -2.09 -12.47 -16.62
C ILE A 133 -1.26 -11.56 -17.54
N LYS A 134 -1.75 -11.27 -18.75
CA LYS A 134 -1.02 -10.52 -19.77
C LYS A 134 -1.26 -9.02 -19.72
N ASP A 135 -2.45 -8.61 -19.27
CA ASP A 135 -2.79 -7.21 -19.00
C ASP A 135 -2.14 -6.72 -17.70
#